data_AF-A0A3M0YM21-F1
#
_entry.id   AF-A0A3M0YM21-F1
#
_cell.length_a   1.000
_cell.length_b   1.000
_cell.length_c   1.000
_cell.angle_alpha   90.00
_cell.angle_beta   90.00
_cell.angle_gamma   90.00
#
_symmetry.space_group_name_H-M   'P 1'
#
loop_
_entity.id
_entity.type
_entity.pdbx_description
1 polymer ?
#
loop_
_entity_poly.entity_id
_entity_poly.type
_entity_poly.pdbx_seq_one_letter_code
_entity_poly.pdbx_strand_id
1 'polypeptide(L)'
;GFALQLTASAVHRNLVAHYDDNTTFAAGLATRIQLTKVLALIADLQVPLNGNQSPFTADKHPDAPDYHLPLGIGLEIETGGHVFQVNLTNSAGIMETDFLPETTQSWAEGQFRLGFTISRLFNL
;
A
#
# COMPACT_ATOMS: atom_id res chain seq x y z
N GLY A 1 -5.85 -20.47 8.01
CA GLY A 1 -5.14 -19.68 9.04
C GLY A 1 -5.24 -18.21 8.71
N PHE A 2 -5.22 -17.36 9.73
CA PHE A 2 -5.39 -15.91 9.61
C PHE A 2 -4.17 -15.23 10.23
N ALA A 3 -3.66 -14.20 9.56
CA ALA A 3 -2.64 -13.31 10.07
C ALA A 3 -3.04 -11.86 9.85
N LEU A 4 -2.69 -11.02 10.83
CA LEU A 4 -2.92 -9.59 10.86
C LEU A 4 -1.62 -8.91 11.25
N GLN A 5 -1.29 -7.81 10.58
CA GLN A 5 -0.15 -6.98 10.87
C GLN A 5 -0.58 -5.53 10.95
N LEU A 6 -0.14 -4.84 11.99
CA LEU A 6 -0.23 -3.40 12.12
C LEU A 6 1.16 -2.81 11.90
N THR A 7 1.21 -1.67 11.26
CA THR A 7 2.46 -0.94 11.00
C THR A 7 2.29 0.52 11.36
N ALA A 8 3.39 1.13 11.79
CA ALA A 8 3.52 2.57 11.93
C ALA A 8 4.79 2.97 11.21
N SER A 9 4.75 4.05 10.45
CA SER A 9 5.88 4.48 9.65
C SER A 9 6.01 6.00 9.59
N ALA A 10 7.22 6.43 9.25
CA ALA A 10 7.58 7.82 9.10
C ALA A 10 8.50 7.95 7.89
N VAL A 11 8.05 8.70 6.89
CA VAL A 11 8.78 8.98 5.66
C VAL A 11 9.24 10.42 5.69
N HIS A 12 10.53 10.64 5.42
CA HIS A 12 11.08 11.98 5.23
C HIS A 12 11.49 12.18 3.78
N ARG A 13 11.04 13.29 3.16
CA ARG A 13 11.37 13.70 1.80
C ARG A 13 12.06 15.06 1.82
N ASN A 14 13.25 15.14 1.21
CA ASN A 14 14.03 16.39 1.12
C ASN A 14 13.40 17.41 0.16
N LEU A 15 12.66 16.94 -0.84
CA LEU A 15 11.96 17.77 -1.81
C LEU A 15 10.48 17.37 -1.82
N VAL A 16 9.60 18.32 -1.57
CA VAL A 16 8.14 18.14 -1.53
C VAL A 16 7.45 19.25 -2.33
N ALA A 17 6.20 19.00 -2.72
CA ALA A 17 5.39 20.00 -3.41
C ALA A 17 5.12 21.21 -2.51
N HIS A 18 4.73 22.34 -3.12
CA HIS A 18 4.35 23.52 -2.36
C HIS A 18 3.14 23.19 -1.46
N TYR A 19 3.22 23.54 -0.17
CA TYR A 19 2.21 23.22 0.87
C TYR A 19 2.10 21.76 1.31
N ASP A 20 3.14 20.96 1.06
CA ASP A 20 3.25 19.59 1.59
C ASP A 20 4.32 19.49 2.69
N ASP A 21 4.17 18.52 3.58
CA ASP A 21 5.06 18.30 4.71
C ASP A 21 6.29 17.49 4.28
N ASN A 22 7.48 17.91 4.70
CA ASN A 22 8.71 17.14 4.50
C ASN A 22 8.69 15.78 5.22
N THR A 23 7.90 15.63 6.28
CA THR A 23 7.79 14.39 7.04
C THR A 23 6.35 13.94 7.10
N THR A 24 6.08 12.72 6.65
CA THR A 24 4.77 12.10 6.67
C THR A 24 4.78 10.89 7.59
N PHE A 25 3.85 10.87 8.54
CA PHE A 25 3.58 9.73 9.40
C PHE A 25 2.42 8.92 8.82
N ALA A 26 2.47 7.60 8.97
CA ALA A 26 1.39 6.73 8.57
C ALA A 26 1.20 5.56 9.52
N ALA A 27 -0.01 5.00 9.45
CA ALA A 27 -0.35 3.73 10.06
C ALA A 27 -0.89 2.80 8.98
N GLY A 28 -0.51 1.53 9.03
CA GLY A 28 -0.92 0.54 8.04
C GLY A 28 -1.49 -0.71 8.68
N LEU A 29 -2.33 -1.40 7.91
CA LEU A 29 -2.93 -2.68 8.23
C LEU A 29 -2.65 -3.63 7.08
N ALA A 30 -2.12 -4.82 7.37
CA ALA A 30 -1.99 -5.89 6.39
C ALA A 30 -2.62 -7.18 6.93
N THR A 31 -3.22 -7.95 6.04
CA THR A 31 -3.95 -9.18 6.36
C THR A 31 -3.55 -10.29 5.41
N ARG A 32 -3.55 -11.51 5.93
CA ARG A 32 -3.41 -12.73 5.14
C ARG A 32 -4.40 -13.78 5.62
N ILE A 33 -5.26 -14.23 4.70
CA ILE A 33 -6.29 -15.24 4.95
C ILE A 33 -5.98 -16.45 4.08
N GLN A 34 -5.50 -17.52 4.70
CA GLN A 34 -5.26 -18.79 4.01
C GLN A 34 -6.60 -19.46 3.70
N LEU A 35 -6.92 -19.59 2.41
CA LEU A 35 -8.16 -20.18 1.89
C LEU A 35 -8.04 -21.71 1.72
N THR A 36 -6.92 -22.18 1.19
CA THR A 36 -6.60 -23.62 1.02
C THR A 36 -5.17 -23.88 1.47
N LYS A 37 -4.65 -25.12 1.38
CA LYS A 37 -3.23 -25.39 1.72
C LYS A 37 -2.24 -24.62 0.84
N VAL A 38 -2.65 -24.22 -0.36
CA VAL A 38 -1.77 -23.61 -1.36
C VAL A 38 -2.19 -22.19 -1.75
N LEU A 39 -3.38 -21.74 -1.35
CA LEU A 39 -3.93 -20.42 -1.74
C LEU A 39 -4.22 -19.58 -0.50
N ALA A 40 -3.78 -18.32 -0.52
CA ALA A 40 -4.14 -17.30 0.44
C ALA A 40 -4.58 -16.00 -0.26
N LEU A 41 -5.49 -15.28 0.38
CA LEU A 41 -5.85 -13.91 0.05
C LEU A 41 -5.01 -12.99 0.93
N ILE A 42 -4.40 -11.96 0.33
CA ILE A 42 -3.69 -10.90 1.03
C ILE A 42 -4.37 -9.55 0.74
N ALA A 43 -4.33 -8.66 1.72
CA ALA A 43 -4.76 -7.28 1.52
C ALA A 43 -3.99 -6.35 2.46
N ASP A 44 -3.71 -5.14 2.01
CA ASP A 44 -3.00 -4.11 2.75
C ASP A 44 -3.65 -2.74 2.54
N LEU A 45 -3.60 -1.91 3.58
CA LEU A 45 -4.10 -0.54 3.60
C LEU A 45 -3.08 0.33 4.34
N GLN A 46 -2.76 1.48 3.78
CA GLN A 46 -1.92 2.49 4.43
C GLN A 46 -2.72 3.78 4.63
N VAL A 47 -2.58 4.40 5.79
CA VAL A 47 -3.31 5.60 6.18
C VAL A 47 -2.31 6.67 6.62
N PRO A 48 -2.07 7.70 5.79
CA PRO A 48 -1.31 8.87 6.21
C PRO A 48 -2.02 9.58 7.38
N LEU A 49 -1.26 10.04 8.36
CA LEU A 49 -1.77 10.69 9.57
C LEU A 49 -1.67 12.21 9.51
N ASN A 50 -0.77 12.76 8.69
CA ASN A 50 -0.60 14.19 8.44
C ASN A 50 -0.42 14.50 6.95
N GLY A 51 -0.30 15.79 6.60
CA GLY A 51 -0.22 16.30 5.23
C GLY A 51 -1.56 16.32 4.49
N ASN A 52 -1.56 16.75 3.23
CA ASN A 52 -2.79 16.89 2.43
C ASN A 52 -3.43 15.53 2.07
N GLN A 53 -2.60 14.49 2.01
CA GLN A 53 -3.00 13.10 1.79
C GLN A 53 -3.73 12.47 2.99
N SER A 54 -3.60 13.05 4.19
CA SER A 54 -4.27 12.49 5.38
C SER A 54 -5.78 12.73 5.31
N PRO A 55 -6.61 11.72 5.59
CA PRO A 55 -8.06 11.89 5.72
C PRO A 55 -8.44 12.69 6.96
N PHE A 56 -7.51 12.94 7.88
CA PHE A 56 -7.73 13.68 9.13
C PHE A 56 -7.39 15.18 9.02
N THR A 57 -6.80 15.62 7.91
CA THR A 57 -6.49 17.02 7.65
C THR A 57 -7.76 17.74 7.20
N ALA A 58 -8.33 18.58 8.06
CA ALA A 58 -9.55 19.33 7.77
C ALA A 58 -9.33 20.44 6.73
N ASP A 59 -8.18 21.12 6.80
CA ASP A 59 -7.85 22.27 5.97
C ASP A 59 -6.87 21.86 4.84
N LYS A 60 -7.31 20.97 3.95
CA LYS A 60 -6.50 20.59 2.78
C LYS A 60 -6.28 21.81 1.88
N HIS A 61 -5.06 21.98 1.36
CA HIS A 61 -4.77 23.09 0.46
C HIS A 61 -5.62 22.97 -0.83
N PRO A 62 -6.22 24.06 -1.36
CA PRO A 62 -7.10 24.00 -2.53
C PRO A 62 -6.41 23.50 -3.81
N ASP A 63 -5.09 23.72 -3.93
CA ASP A 63 -4.29 23.20 -5.05
C ASP A 63 -3.76 21.77 -4.82
N ALA A 64 -4.06 21.16 -3.67
CA ALA A 64 -3.65 19.78 -3.42
C ALA A 64 -4.47 18.82 -4.30
N PRO A 65 -3.84 17.79 -4.89
CA PRO A 65 -4.55 16.71 -5.57
C PRO A 65 -5.59 16.04 -4.67
N ASP A 66 -6.59 15.42 -5.28
CA ASP A 66 -7.46 14.51 -4.54
C ASP A 66 -6.69 13.20 -4.27
N TYR A 67 -6.39 12.98 -2.99
CA TYR A 67 -5.62 11.83 -2.54
C TYR A 67 -6.55 10.71 -2.09
N HIS A 68 -6.21 9.49 -2.48
CA HIS A 68 -6.86 8.27 -2.04
C HIS A 68 -5.93 7.45 -1.15
N LEU A 69 -6.51 6.66 -0.27
CA LEU A 69 -5.75 5.75 0.56
C LEU A 69 -5.13 4.65 -0.33
N PRO A 70 -3.82 4.35 -0.17
CA PRO A 70 -3.19 3.19 -0.80
C PRO A 70 -3.84 1.91 -0.26
N LEU A 71 -4.50 1.18 -1.15
CA LEU A 71 -5.14 -0.10 -0.85
C LEU A 71 -4.66 -1.15 -1.86
N GLY A 72 -4.19 -2.28 -1.34
CA GLY A 72 -3.78 -3.45 -2.10
C GLY A 72 -4.62 -4.68 -1.76
N ILE A 73 -4.95 -5.47 -2.77
CA ILE A 73 -5.52 -6.83 -2.62
C ILE A 73 -4.78 -7.79 -3.53
N GLY A 74 -4.63 -9.05 -3.11
CA GLY A 74 -3.90 -10.01 -3.93
C GLY A 74 -4.13 -11.46 -3.53
N LEU A 75 -3.67 -12.35 -4.40
CA LEU A 75 -3.65 -13.79 -4.16
C LEU A 75 -2.20 -14.24 -4.06
N GLU A 76 -1.96 -15.10 -3.07
CA GLU A 76 -0.69 -15.77 -2.85
C GLU A 76 -0.88 -17.27 -3.05
N ILE A 77 -0.01 -17.86 -3.86
CA ILE A 77 -0.02 -19.29 -4.21
C ILE A 77 1.32 -19.91 -3.84
N GLU A 78 1.29 -20.83 -2.89
CA GLU A 78 2.47 -21.55 -2.41
C GLU A 78 2.48 -22.98 -2.95
N THR A 79 3.47 -23.30 -3.77
CA THR A 79 3.60 -24.62 -4.42
C THR A 79 4.64 -25.52 -3.73
N GLY A 80 5.04 -25.19 -2.51
CA GLY A 80 6.02 -25.95 -1.71
C GLY A 80 7.50 -25.70 -2.07
N GLY A 81 7.76 -24.79 -3.01
CA GLY A 81 9.11 -24.35 -3.38
C GLY A 81 9.14 -22.98 -4.06
N HIS A 82 8.02 -22.54 -4.60
CA HIS A 82 7.82 -21.18 -5.07
C HIS A 82 6.63 -20.56 -4.34
N VAL A 83 6.71 -19.25 -4.09
CA VAL A 83 5.58 -18.42 -3.68
C VAL A 83 5.31 -17.45 -4.82
N PHE A 84 4.12 -17.56 -5.41
CA PHE A 84 3.63 -16.65 -6.43
C PHE A 84 2.67 -15.68 -5.79
N GLN A 85 2.81 -14.39 -6.06
CA GLN A 85 1.88 -13.36 -5.63
C GLN A 85 1.41 -12.57 -6.85
N VAL A 86 0.10 -12.42 -6.98
CA VAL A 86 -0.54 -11.51 -7.95
C VAL A 86 -1.34 -10.52 -7.13
N ASN A 87 -1.12 -9.23 -7.30
CA ASN A 87 -1.79 -8.20 -6.53
C ASN A 87 -2.29 -7.06 -7.43
N LEU A 88 -3.33 -6.39 -6.96
CA LEU A 88 -3.87 -5.17 -7.52
C LEU A 88 -3.78 -4.07 -6.47
N THR A 89 -3.32 -2.89 -6.87
CA THR A 89 -3.23 -1.72 -5.98
C THR A 89 -3.57 -0.44 -6.75
N ASN A 90 -4.23 0.51 -6.10
CA ASN A 90 -4.41 1.87 -6.65
C ASN A 90 -3.19 2.76 -6.41
N SER A 91 -2.14 2.28 -5.74
CA SER A 91 -0.98 3.13 -5.54
C SER A 91 -0.14 3.31 -6.82
N ALA A 92 0.38 4.53 -7.03
CA ALA A 92 1.26 4.86 -8.13
C ALA A 92 2.66 4.23 -7.97
N GLY A 93 3.13 4.10 -6.73
CA GLY A 93 4.48 3.64 -6.40
C GLY A 93 4.48 2.34 -5.60
N ILE A 94 5.60 1.64 -5.62
CA ILE A 94 5.83 0.43 -4.80
C ILE A 94 6.59 0.79 -3.52
N MET A 95 7.42 1.84 -3.58
CA MET A 95 8.19 2.32 -2.44
C MET A 95 7.34 3.22 -1.55
N GLU A 96 7.62 3.19 -0.26
CA GLU A 96 6.87 3.97 0.74
C GLU A 96 6.95 5.48 0.52
N THR A 97 8.07 5.96 -0.01
CA THR A 97 8.27 7.35 -0.43
C THR A 97 7.33 7.78 -1.56
N ASP A 98 6.78 6.82 -2.29
CA ASP A 98 6.02 7.06 -3.51
C ASP A 98 4.54 6.74 -3.29
N PHE A 99 4.20 5.63 -2.63
CA PHE A 99 2.79 5.29 -2.41
C PHE A 99 2.12 6.16 -1.37
N LEU A 100 2.84 6.53 -0.31
CA LEU A 100 2.23 7.21 0.83
C LEU A 100 1.84 8.67 0.53
N PRO A 101 2.63 9.44 -0.23
CA PRO A 101 2.27 10.82 -0.56
C PRO A 101 1.61 11.01 -1.94
N GLU A 102 1.69 10.06 -2.88
CA GLU A 102 1.30 10.29 -4.28
C GLU A 102 0.14 9.41 -4.78
N THR A 103 -0.60 8.73 -3.90
CA THR A 103 -1.75 7.92 -4.33
C THR A 103 -2.94 8.80 -4.64
N THR A 104 -3.11 9.16 -5.91
CA THR A 104 -4.25 9.95 -6.44
C THR A 104 -5.18 9.13 -7.33
N GLN A 105 -4.93 7.83 -7.47
CA GLN A 105 -5.75 6.94 -8.30
C GLN A 105 -6.89 6.31 -7.51
N SER A 106 -8.07 6.28 -8.13
CA SER A 106 -9.31 5.79 -7.53
C SER A 106 -9.63 4.36 -7.94
N TRP A 107 -9.83 3.48 -6.94
CA TRP A 107 -10.38 2.14 -7.17
C TRP A 107 -11.77 2.19 -7.81
N ALA A 108 -12.60 3.18 -7.48
CA ALA A 108 -13.97 3.32 -8.00
C ALA A 108 -13.99 3.63 -9.50
N GLU A 109 -12.93 4.25 -10.00
CA GLU A 109 -12.74 4.56 -11.42
C GLU A 109 -11.97 3.45 -12.17
N GLY A 110 -11.68 2.32 -11.51
CA GLY A 110 -10.91 1.22 -12.09
C GLY A 110 -9.42 1.53 -12.28
N GLN A 111 -8.89 2.56 -11.61
CA GLN A 111 -7.51 2.96 -11.71
C GLN A 111 -6.64 2.14 -10.75
N PHE A 112 -6.45 0.86 -11.07
CA PHE A 112 -5.57 -0.04 -10.34
C PHE A 112 -4.45 -0.57 -11.25
N ARG A 113 -3.36 -0.99 -10.62
CA ARG A 113 -2.17 -1.55 -11.25
C ARG A 113 -2.04 -3.00 -10.85
N LEU A 114 -1.59 -3.83 -11.78
CA LEU A 114 -1.29 -5.24 -11.54
C LEU A 114 0.19 -5.41 -11.19
N GLY A 115 0.45 -6.04 -10.05
CA GLY A 115 1.75 -6.50 -9.62
C GLY A 115 1.85 -8.02 -9.64
N PHE A 116 3.07 -8.52 -9.83
CA PHE A 116 3.38 -9.94 -9.76
C PHE A 116 4.77 -10.17 -9.20
N THR A 117 4.86 -11.08 -8.23
CA THR A 117 6.11 -11.46 -7.57
C THR A 117 6.23 -12.98 -7.58
N ILE A 118 7.43 -13.48 -7.89
CA ILE A 118 7.79 -14.88 -7.68
C ILE A 118 8.99 -14.90 -6.74
N SER A 119 8.87 -15.62 -5.62
CA SER A 119 9.99 -15.90 -4.75
C SER A 119 10.24 -17.40 -4.64
N ARG A 120 11.51 -17.78 -4.46
CA ARG A 120 11.96 -19.15 -4.24
C ARG A 120 12.96 -19.14 -3.10
N LEU A 121 12.74 -19.98 -2.10
CA LEU A 121 13.71 -20.19 -1.05
C LEU A 121 14.67 -21.31 -1.49
N PHE A 122 15.97 -21.02 -1.52
CA PHE A 122 17.00 -22.01 -1.76
C PHE A 122 17.52 -22.47 -0.39
N ASN A 123 17.31 -23.74 -0.05
CA ASN A 123 18.04 -24.36 1.06
C ASN A 123 19.39 -24.84 0.52
N LEU A 124 20.49 -24.39 1.15
CA LEU A 124 21.86 -24.86 0.89
C LEU A 124 22.14 -26.15 1.67
#